data_AF-A0AAD4HDM9-F1
#
_entry.id   AF-A0AAD4HDM9-F1
#
_cell.length_a   1.000
_cell.length_b   1.000
_cell.length_c   1.000
_cell.angle_alpha   90.00
_cell.angle_beta   90.00
_cell.angle_gamma   90.00
#
_symmetry.space_group_name_H-M   'P 1'
#
loop_
_entity.id
_entity.type
_entity.pdbx_description
1 polymer ?
#
loop_
_entity_poly.entity_id
_entity_poly.type
_entity_poly.pdbx_seq_one_letter_code
_entity_poly.pdbx_strand_id
1 'polypeptide(L)'
;MLFLHELLNAYTNSYTTSETPFSAFCLTVRHSYQDAGDENSFCLDDTFVRVWFAFTQRQCLDSGMQCPTCGSSPDIVIADGVSLGTHVSKLTKSISPPTSVDERTIPQKDICTTVNKISDATVTHIPNILPDMSKIDAQYPELSSFICLYCSNGTNSPYYRTYRDLIQQIAAPDIVLQLIPVAAIEPLQQLREQGNPPNWLQSICPAFGAVINAHVNGQCPIPNDIRNIAGWLAARADDVYTRLAQHEPSPMLQPTSEPWEKIGICYGLPEIRK
;
A
#
# COMPACT_ATOMS: atom_id res chain seq x y z
N MET A 1 19.08 2.67 25.01
CA MET A 1 18.35 1.41 24.77
C MET A 1 19.34 0.39 24.21
N LEU A 2 19.38 -0.81 24.77
CA LEU A 2 20.29 -1.88 24.35
C LEU A 2 19.48 -2.98 23.66
N PHE A 3 19.99 -3.50 22.55
CA PHE A 3 19.38 -4.62 21.83
C PHE A 3 20.22 -5.87 22.05
N LEU A 4 19.59 -6.90 22.58
CA LEU A 4 20.23 -8.20 22.75
C LEU A 4 20.22 -8.95 21.40
N HIS A 5 21.30 -9.68 21.13
CA HIS A 5 21.38 -10.54 19.94
C HIS A 5 20.22 -11.54 19.90
N GLU A 6 19.79 -12.04 21.06
CA GLU A 6 18.66 -12.98 21.17
C GLU A 6 17.36 -12.41 20.58
N LEU A 7 17.06 -11.14 20.86
CA LEU A 7 15.87 -10.48 20.32
C LEU A 7 15.95 -10.32 18.78
N LEU A 8 17.12 -9.95 18.28
CA LEU A 8 17.34 -9.77 16.84
C LEU A 8 17.33 -11.11 16.10
N ASN A 9 17.88 -12.15 16.71
CA ASN A 9 17.80 -13.53 16.22
C ASN A 9 16.38 -14.08 16.29
N ALA A 10 15.59 -13.72 17.31
CA ALA A 10 14.20 -14.13 17.41
C ALA A 10 13.36 -13.59 16.24
N TYR A 11 13.58 -12.34 15.84
CA TYR A 11 12.97 -11.83 14.61
C TYR A 11 13.49 -12.57 13.38
N THR A 12 14.81 -12.80 13.31
CA THR A 12 15.41 -13.55 12.20
C THR A 12 14.74 -14.91 12.01
N ASN A 13 14.58 -15.66 13.09
CA ASN A 13 13.94 -16.97 13.07
C ASN A 13 12.45 -16.89 12.74
N SER A 14 11.76 -15.86 13.24
CA SER A 14 10.34 -15.67 12.98
C SER A 14 10.08 -15.37 11.50
N TYR A 15 10.89 -14.52 10.86
CA TYR A 15 10.69 -14.19 9.44
C TYR A 15 11.12 -15.33 8.50
N THR A 16 12.14 -16.12 8.86
CA THR A 16 12.57 -17.26 8.02
C THR A 16 11.63 -18.46 8.14
N THR A 17 10.90 -18.58 9.24
CA THR A 17 9.97 -19.71 9.47
C THR A 17 8.57 -19.41 8.95
N SER A 18 8.12 -18.15 9.03
CA SER A 18 6.82 -17.71 8.53
C SER A 18 6.88 -16.27 8.05
N GLU A 19 5.99 -15.87 7.15
CA GLU A 19 5.85 -14.49 6.67
C GLU A 19 5.47 -13.54 7.83
N THR A 20 6.47 -13.11 8.58
CA THR A 20 6.31 -12.31 9.80
C THR A 20 6.75 -10.88 9.52
N PRO A 21 5.81 -9.93 9.32
CA PRO A 21 6.17 -8.54 9.10
C PRO A 21 6.76 -7.93 10.38
N PHE A 22 7.63 -6.93 10.22
CA PHE A 22 8.25 -6.22 11.36
C PHE A 22 7.21 -5.72 12.37
N SER A 23 6.11 -5.13 11.89
CA SER A 23 5.05 -4.59 12.74
C SER A 23 4.42 -5.66 13.64
N ALA A 24 4.16 -6.85 13.10
CA ALA A 24 3.60 -7.97 13.88
C ALA A 24 4.59 -8.47 14.95
N PHE A 25 5.88 -8.57 14.60
CA PHE A 25 6.90 -8.97 15.56
C PHE A 25 7.09 -7.90 16.66
N CYS A 26 7.24 -6.63 16.29
CA CYS A 26 7.39 -5.52 17.22
C CYS A 26 6.19 -5.40 18.16
N LEU A 27 4.97 -5.62 17.65
CA LEU A 27 3.76 -5.65 18.47
C LEU A 27 3.80 -6.78 19.49
N THR A 28 4.19 -7.99 19.07
CA THR A 28 4.29 -9.15 19.96
C THR A 28 5.30 -8.89 21.10
N VAL A 29 6.49 -8.40 20.77
CA VAL A 29 7.52 -8.07 21.77
C VAL A 29 7.06 -6.97 22.71
N ARG A 30 6.36 -5.95 22.19
CA ARG A 30 5.81 -4.86 22.99
C ARG A 30 4.82 -5.39 24.03
N HIS A 31 3.92 -6.30 23.64
CA HIS A 31 3.02 -6.95 24.59
C HIS A 31 3.80 -7.73 25.66
N SER A 32 4.84 -8.49 25.28
CA SER A 32 5.67 -9.20 26.27
C SER A 32 6.38 -8.27 27.26
N TYR A 33 6.79 -7.08 26.84
CA TYR A 33 7.38 -6.08 27.74
C TYR A 33 6.34 -5.54 28.71
N GLN A 34 5.14 -5.22 28.21
CA GLN A 34 4.02 -4.74 29.02
C GLN A 34 3.59 -5.78 30.06
N ASP A 35 3.53 -7.06 29.67
CA ASP A 35 3.20 -8.16 30.58
C ASP A 35 4.24 -8.32 31.71
N ALA A 36 5.49 -7.94 31.46
CA ALA A 36 6.55 -7.96 32.47
C ALA A 36 6.51 -6.76 33.43
N GLY A 37 5.72 -5.71 33.12
CA GLY A 37 5.48 -4.56 34.00
C GLY A 37 5.24 -3.25 33.24
N ASP A 38 4.42 -2.38 33.81
CA ASP A 38 3.93 -1.13 33.18
C ASP A 38 5.02 -0.11 32.84
N GLU A 39 6.16 -0.15 33.54
CA GLU A 39 7.31 0.73 33.29
C GLU A 39 8.19 0.25 32.10
N ASN A 40 7.97 -0.96 31.61
CA ASN A 40 8.75 -1.52 30.52
C ASN A 40 8.16 -1.10 29.17
N SER A 41 8.96 -0.40 28.36
CA SER A 41 8.58 -0.01 27.00
C SER A 41 9.50 -0.64 25.95
N PHE A 42 8.89 -1.09 24.87
CA PHE A 42 9.60 -1.47 23.65
C PHE A 42 9.73 -0.27 22.70
N CYS A 43 10.72 -0.28 21.81
CA CYS A 43 10.90 0.83 20.88
C CYS A 43 9.79 0.95 19.83
N LEU A 44 9.85 2.06 19.08
CA LEU A 44 9.12 2.21 17.82
C LEU A 44 9.63 1.19 16.79
N ASP A 45 8.72 0.78 15.90
CA ASP A 45 8.99 -0.22 14.86
C ASP A 45 10.16 0.23 13.96
N ASP A 46 10.17 1.49 13.52
CA ASP A 46 11.26 2.07 12.71
C ASP A 46 12.65 1.94 13.38
N THR A 47 12.71 2.10 14.70
CA THR A 47 13.96 1.97 15.45
C THR A 47 14.43 0.52 15.45
N PHE A 48 13.50 -0.43 15.67
CA PHE A 48 13.82 -1.85 15.61
C PHE A 48 14.30 -2.27 14.22
N VAL A 49 13.59 -1.85 13.17
CA VAL A 49 13.93 -2.13 11.76
C VAL A 49 15.36 -1.67 11.45
N ARG A 50 15.72 -0.43 11.80
CA ARG A 50 17.07 0.12 11.58
C ARG A 50 18.14 -0.69 12.31
N VAL A 51 17.89 -1.05 13.57
CA VAL A 51 18.85 -1.82 14.37
C VAL A 51 19.01 -3.22 13.81
N TRP A 52 17.92 -3.87 13.40
CA TRP A 52 17.97 -5.20 12.82
C TRP A 52 18.73 -5.22 11.49
N PHE A 53 18.51 -4.24 10.60
CA PHE A 53 19.30 -4.12 9.37
C PHE A 53 20.80 -3.87 9.65
N ALA A 54 21.12 -3.04 10.65
CA ALA A 54 22.52 -2.84 11.06
C ALA A 54 23.14 -4.12 11.65
N PHE A 55 22.33 -4.93 12.34
CA PHE A 55 22.74 -6.23 12.89
C PHE A 55 22.99 -7.26 11.80
N THR A 56 22.09 -7.41 10.83
CA THR A 56 22.23 -8.38 9.73
C THR A 56 23.42 -8.08 8.82
N GLN A 57 23.76 -6.81 8.61
CA GLN A 57 25.00 -6.42 7.91
C GLN A 57 26.27 -6.97 8.57
N ARG A 58 26.23 -7.26 9.89
CA ARG A 58 27.34 -7.82 10.65
C ARG A 58 27.25 -9.33 10.81
N GLN A 59 26.11 -9.94 10.50
CA GLN A 59 25.95 -11.39 10.56
C GLN A 59 26.48 -11.99 9.26
N CYS A 60 27.23 -13.09 9.37
CA CYS A 60 27.52 -13.94 8.23
C CYS A 60 26.29 -14.81 8.00
N LEU A 61 25.30 -14.28 7.27
CA LEU A 61 24.08 -15.00 6.87
C LEU A 61 24.35 -15.90 5.64
N ASP A 62 25.53 -16.54 5.60
CA ASP A 62 25.80 -17.58 4.61
C ASP A 62 24.95 -18.80 4.98
N SER A 63 23.84 -18.95 4.29
CA SER A 63 22.91 -20.07 4.49
C SER A 63 23.48 -21.38 3.92
N GLY A 64 24.64 -21.34 3.26
CA GLY A 64 25.12 -22.46 2.45
C GLY A 64 24.16 -22.81 1.30
N MET A 65 23.12 -22.01 1.06
CA MET A 65 22.21 -22.16 -0.07
C MET A 65 22.98 -21.80 -1.33
N GLN A 66 23.58 -22.82 -1.90
CA GLN A 66 24.11 -22.78 -3.24
C GLN A 66 22.99 -23.18 -4.18
N CYS A 67 22.82 -22.42 -5.26
CA CYS A 67 21.99 -22.92 -6.33
C CYS A 67 22.62 -24.24 -6.80
N PRO A 68 21.89 -25.37 -6.84
CA PRO A 68 22.44 -26.64 -7.30
C PRO A 68 22.97 -26.56 -8.74
N THR A 69 22.57 -25.51 -9.47
CA THR A 69 22.99 -25.22 -10.83
C THR A 69 24.08 -24.13 -10.91
N CYS A 70 23.99 -23.07 -10.08
CA CYS A 70 24.84 -21.87 -10.21
C CYS A 70 25.91 -21.72 -9.10
N GLY A 71 25.94 -22.63 -8.12
CA GLY A 71 26.89 -22.57 -7.01
C GLY A 71 26.60 -21.44 -6.01
N SER A 72 27.65 -20.99 -5.31
CA SER A 72 27.60 -20.03 -4.20
C SER A 72 27.41 -18.57 -4.61
N SER A 73 27.38 -18.28 -5.91
CA SER A 73 27.31 -16.92 -6.44
C SER A 73 26.47 -16.90 -7.71
N PRO A 74 25.15 -17.13 -7.61
CA PRO A 74 24.29 -16.92 -8.76
C PRO A 74 24.39 -15.45 -9.19
N ASP A 75 24.49 -15.21 -10.50
CA ASP A 75 24.53 -13.84 -11.05
C ASP A 75 23.26 -13.02 -10.70
N ILE A 76 22.19 -13.72 -10.27
CA ILE A 76 20.91 -13.15 -9.88
C ILE A 76 20.45 -13.78 -8.56
N VAL A 77 20.28 -12.97 -7.52
CA VAL A 77 19.64 -13.35 -6.26
C VAL A 77 18.25 -12.73 -6.24
N ILE A 78 17.20 -13.57 -6.31
CA ILE A 78 15.81 -13.14 -6.12
C ILE A 78 15.46 -13.39 -4.67
N ALA A 79 15.36 -12.33 -3.88
CA ALA A 79 14.83 -12.39 -2.52
C ALA A 79 13.30 -12.19 -2.60
N ASP A 80 12.54 -13.25 -2.37
CA ASP A 80 11.07 -13.20 -2.31
C ASP A 80 10.62 -12.62 -0.97
N GLY A 81 10.61 -11.29 -0.86
CA GLY A 81 9.73 -10.59 0.06
C GLY A 81 8.42 -10.33 -0.68
N VAL A 82 7.27 -10.62 -0.06
CA VAL A 82 5.91 -10.62 -0.65
C VAL A 82 5.82 -9.67 -1.85
N SER A 83 6.11 -10.24 -3.00
CA SER A 83 5.94 -9.58 -4.28
C SER A 83 4.57 -10.02 -4.74
N LEU A 84 3.66 -9.08 -4.99
CA LEU A 84 2.50 -9.35 -5.84
C LEU A 84 3.03 -9.62 -7.26
N GLY A 85 3.59 -10.80 -7.45
CA GLY A 85 4.10 -11.30 -8.71
C GLY A 85 2.90 -11.64 -9.58
N THR A 86 2.50 -10.70 -10.43
CA THR A 86 1.61 -11.06 -11.53
C THR A 86 2.40 -11.92 -12.52
N HIS A 87 1.83 -13.06 -12.92
CA HIS A 87 2.46 -13.97 -13.87
C HIS A 87 2.89 -13.21 -15.14
N VAL A 88 4.01 -13.56 -15.78
CA VAL A 88 4.56 -12.87 -16.98
C VAL A 88 3.51 -12.69 -18.10
N SER A 89 2.53 -13.59 -18.19
CA SER A 89 1.40 -13.47 -19.13
C SER A 89 0.48 -12.28 -18.87
N LYS A 90 0.58 -11.66 -17.69
CA LYS A 90 -0.16 -10.47 -17.24
C LYS A 90 0.66 -9.18 -17.38
N LEU A 91 1.96 -9.27 -17.74
CA LEU A 91 2.73 -8.10 -18.15
C LEU A 91 2.23 -7.63 -19.51
N THR A 92 1.89 -6.36 -19.62
CA THR A 92 1.37 -5.77 -20.86
C THR A 92 2.15 -4.52 -21.20
N LYS A 93 1.98 -3.94 -22.39
CA LYS A 93 2.52 -2.60 -22.69
C LYS A 93 2.01 -1.51 -21.72
N SER A 94 0.93 -1.78 -21.00
CA SER A 94 0.28 -0.88 -20.04
C SER A 94 0.62 -1.21 -18.58
N ILE A 95 1.30 -2.33 -18.32
CA ILE A 95 1.69 -2.78 -16.97
C ILE A 95 3.20 -2.96 -17.00
N SER A 96 3.87 -1.94 -16.50
CA SER A 96 5.32 -1.84 -16.47
C SER A 96 5.82 -2.26 -15.07
N PRO A 97 7.05 -2.80 -14.93
CA PRO A 97 7.62 -3.06 -13.62
C PRO A 97 7.52 -1.83 -12.71
N PRO A 98 7.31 -1.98 -11.39
CA PRO A 98 7.27 -0.84 -10.47
C PRO A 98 8.56 0.01 -10.46
N THR A 99 9.64 -0.52 -11.07
CA THR A 99 10.92 0.16 -11.30
C THR A 99 11.00 0.96 -12.61
N SER A 100 10.03 0.82 -13.50
CA SER A 100 10.01 1.53 -14.78
C SER A 100 9.30 2.87 -14.66
N VAL A 101 10.02 3.93 -15.00
CA VAL A 101 9.55 5.30 -14.94
C VAL A 101 8.91 5.62 -16.29
N ASP A 102 7.59 5.48 -16.44
CA ASP A 102 6.86 6.03 -17.61
C ASP A 102 6.44 7.47 -17.27
N GLU A 103 6.63 8.41 -18.21
CA GLU A 103 6.16 9.80 -18.09
C GLU A 103 4.63 9.88 -17.95
N ARG A 104 3.91 8.83 -18.35
CA ARG A 104 2.45 8.69 -18.25
C ARG A 104 1.96 8.03 -16.96
N THR A 105 2.86 7.45 -16.17
CA THR A 105 2.51 6.97 -14.82
C THR A 105 2.39 8.17 -13.90
N ILE A 106 1.16 8.48 -13.49
CA ILE A 106 0.88 9.57 -12.57
C ILE A 106 1.63 9.26 -11.27
N PRO A 107 2.47 10.16 -10.72
CA PRO A 107 3.19 9.85 -9.51
C PRO A 107 2.17 9.78 -8.37
N GLN A 108 1.80 8.57 -7.96
CA GLN A 108 1.15 8.30 -6.68
C GLN A 108 1.86 9.05 -5.54
N LYS A 109 3.17 9.27 -5.70
CA LYS A 109 4.02 10.17 -4.92
C LYS A 109 3.41 11.55 -4.65
N ASP A 110 2.73 12.19 -5.61
CA ASP A 110 2.16 13.54 -5.42
C ASP A 110 0.91 13.50 -4.52
N ILE A 111 0.05 12.48 -4.69
CA ILE A 111 -1.08 12.23 -3.77
C ILE A 111 -0.55 11.89 -2.38
N CYS A 112 0.35 10.90 -2.27
CA CYS A 112 0.96 10.48 -1.00
C CYS A 112 1.57 11.68 -0.26
N THR A 113 2.40 12.46 -0.95
CA THR A 113 3.11 13.59 -0.34
C THR A 113 2.15 14.65 0.17
N THR A 114 1.11 14.96 -0.61
CA THR A 114 0.14 15.99 -0.23
C THR A 114 -0.75 15.50 0.91
N VAL A 115 -1.26 14.27 0.83
CA VAL A 115 -2.08 13.68 1.89
C VAL A 115 -1.31 13.52 3.19
N ASN A 116 -0.03 13.14 3.13
CA ASN A 116 0.82 13.06 4.33
C ASN A 116 1.03 14.45 4.94
N LYS A 117 1.35 15.47 4.12
CA LYS A 117 1.46 16.86 4.60
C LYS A 117 0.18 17.35 5.27
N ILE A 118 -0.97 17.05 4.69
CA ILE A 118 -2.28 17.42 5.27
C ILE A 118 -2.52 16.66 6.57
N SER A 119 -2.30 15.34 6.56
CA SER A 119 -2.48 14.46 7.71
C SER A 119 -1.59 14.81 8.88
N ASP A 120 -0.37 15.28 8.61
CA ASP A 120 0.60 15.75 9.61
C ASP A 120 0.19 17.13 10.15
N ALA A 121 -0.26 18.02 9.27
CA ALA A 121 -0.73 19.34 9.68
C ALA A 121 -1.97 19.25 10.57
N THR A 122 -2.91 18.34 10.27
CA THR A 122 -4.17 18.22 11.00
C THR A 122 -4.10 17.45 12.32
N VAL A 123 -2.95 16.88 12.69
CA VAL A 123 -2.80 16.11 13.96
C VAL A 123 -3.18 16.95 15.19
N THR A 124 -2.82 18.24 15.20
CA THR A 124 -3.00 19.12 16.37
C THR A 124 -3.95 20.28 16.10
N HIS A 125 -4.00 20.79 14.87
CA HIS A 125 -4.90 21.88 14.47
C HIS A 125 -5.08 21.88 12.95
N ILE A 126 -6.26 22.23 12.43
CA ILE A 126 -6.38 22.39 10.97
C ILE A 126 -5.65 23.68 10.57
N PRO A 127 -4.67 23.62 9.66
CA PRO A 127 -3.93 24.82 9.26
C PRO A 127 -4.88 25.82 8.59
N ASN A 128 -4.76 27.10 8.96
CA ASN A 128 -5.51 28.21 8.34
C ASN A 128 -5.21 28.38 6.84
N ILE A 129 -4.09 27.81 6.37
CA ILE A 129 -3.67 27.82 4.97
C ILE A 129 -3.49 26.36 4.56
N LEU A 130 -4.35 25.88 3.66
CA LEU A 130 -4.20 24.56 3.07
C LEU A 130 -2.95 24.50 2.19
N PRO A 131 -2.26 23.35 2.13
CA PRO A 131 -1.22 23.13 1.12
C PRO A 131 -1.76 23.41 -0.28
N ASP A 132 -0.88 23.84 -1.19
CA ASP A 132 -1.25 23.99 -2.60
C ASP A 132 -1.75 22.65 -3.16
N MET A 133 -3.04 22.61 -3.48
CA MET A 133 -3.74 21.44 -4.02
C MET A 133 -4.00 21.56 -5.52
N SER A 134 -3.49 22.60 -6.20
CA SER A 134 -3.78 22.88 -7.62
C SER A 134 -3.54 21.67 -8.54
N LYS A 135 -2.47 20.90 -8.28
CA LYS A 135 -2.17 19.67 -9.04
C LYS A 135 -3.18 18.55 -8.79
N ILE A 136 -3.58 18.34 -7.53
CA ILE A 136 -4.57 17.32 -7.18
C ILE A 136 -5.92 17.73 -7.73
N ASP A 137 -6.29 19.00 -7.64
CA ASP A 137 -7.55 19.52 -8.14
C ASP A 137 -7.68 19.32 -9.66
N ALA A 138 -6.62 19.61 -10.41
CA ALA A 138 -6.60 19.43 -11.85
C ALA A 138 -6.68 17.96 -12.30
N GLN A 139 -6.15 17.02 -11.51
CA GLN A 139 -6.05 15.60 -11.89
C GLN A 139 -7.11 14.70 -11.24
N TYR A 140 -7.53 15.05 -10.03
CA TYR A 140 -8.37 14.26 -9.14
C TYR A 140 -9.37 15.17 -8.39
N PRO A 141 -10.29 15.84 -9.11
CA PRO A 141 -11.19 16.83 -8.53
C PRO A 141 -12.09 16.23 -7.43
N GLU A 142 -12.47 14.96 -7.53
CA GLU A 142 -13.24 14.27 -6.48
C GLU A 142 -12.44 14.12 -5.18
N LEU A 143 -11.14 13.79 -5.29
CA LEU A 143 -10.25 13.69 -4.13
C LEU A 143 -9.95 15.06 -3.52
N SER A 144 -9.71 16.07 -4.37
CA SER A 144 -9.55 17.46 -3.94
C SER A 144 -10.77 17.93 -3.13
N SER A 145 -11.98 17.69 -3.66
CA SER A 145 -13.24 18.06 -2.99
C SER A 145 -13.42 17.33 -1.66
N PHE A 146 -13.10 16.04 -1.61
CA PHE A 146 -13.18 15.26 -0.37
C PHE A 146 -12.16 15.72 0.70
N ILE A 147 -10.94 16.06 0.29
CA ILE A 147 -9.94 16.65 1.18
C ILE A 147 -10.41 18.01 1.70
N CYS A 148 -10.98 18.85 0.82
CA CYS A 148 -11.57 20.14 1.22
C CYS A 148 -12.69 19.96 2.26
N LEU A 149 -13.59 19.00 2.06
CA LEU A 149 -14.64 18.66 3.04
C LEU A 149 -14.04 18.21 4.39
N TYR A 150 -13.02 17.37 4.36
CA TYR A 150 -12.30 16.93 5.56
C TYR A 150 -11.70 18.12 6.33
N CYS A 151 -11.05 19.04 5.61
CA CYS A 151 -10.44 20.21 6.20
C CYS A 151 -11.47 21.25 6.69
N SER A 152 -12.57 21.45 5.96
CA SER A 152 -13.61 22.41 6.38
C SER A 152 -14.35 21.99 7.63
N ASN A 153 -14.48 20.68 7.87
CA ASN A 153 -15.22 20.14 9.00
C ASN A 153 -14.49 20.27 10.34
N GLY A 154 -13.17 20.53 10.36
CA GLY A 154 -12.45 20.68 11.61
C GLY A 154 -12.10 19.35 12.29
N THR A 155 -11.14 19.41 13.22
CA THR A 155 -10.78 18.29 14.11
C THR A 155 -11.90 17.92 15.08
N ASN A 156 -12.85 18.83 15.33
CA ASN A 156 -14.00 18.63 16.21
C ASN A 156 -15.15 17.87 15.53
N SER A 157 -15.05 17.60 14.21
CA SER A 157 -16.08 16.83 13.51
C SER A 157 -16.14 15.40 14.03
N PRO A 158 -17.34 14.83 14.28
CA PRO A 158 -17.48 13.42 14.63
C PRO A 158 -16.96 12.49 13.51
N TYR A 159 -16.84 13.00 12.29
CA TYR A 159 -16.37 12.27 11.11
C TYR A 159 -14.86 12.42 10.86
N TYR A 160 -14.16 13.25 11.64
CA TYR A 160 -12.77 13.63 11.42
C TYR A 160 -11.85 12.41 11.26
N ARG A 161 -11.92 11.47 12.20
CA ARG A 161 -11.07 10.26 12.19
C ARG A 161 -11.37 9.38 10.98
N THR A 162 -12.64 9.07 10.74
CA THR A 162 -13.05 8.20 9.62
C THR A 162 -12.71 8.78 8.25
N TYR A 163 -12.81 10.10 8.08
CA TYR A 163 -12.41 10.74 6.83
C TYR A 163 -10.90 10.71 6.64
N ARG A 164 -10.14 11.02 7.69
CA ARG A 164 -8.68 10.95 7.67
C ARG A 164 -8.21 9.56 7.28
N ASP A 165 -8.75 8.53 7.92
CA ASP A 165 -8.37 7.14 7.65
C ASP A 165 -8.68 6.75 6.20
N LEU A 166 -9.83 7.16 5.65
CA LEU A 166 -10.17 6.92 4.25
C LEU A 166 -9.20 7.66 3.31
N ILE A 167 -8.90 8.94 3.56
CA ILE A 167 -7.95 9.72 2.75
C ILE A 167 -6.56 9.08 2.77
N GLN A 168 -6.10 8.60 3.93
CA GLN A 168 -4.81 7.93 4.08
C GLN A 168 -4.76 6.61 3.30
N GLN A 169 -5.83 5.82 3.36
CA GLN A 169 -5.94 4.63 2.52
C GLN A 169 -6.00 4.99 1.04
N ILE A 170 -6.63 6.12 0.69
CA ILE A 170 -6.64 6.63 -0.69
C ILE A 170 -5.22 7.03 -1.18
N ALA A 171 -4.35 7.41 -0.26
CA ALA A 171 -2.98 7.77 -0.54
C ALA A 171 -2.00 6.61 -0.37
N ALA A 172 -2.43 5.40 -0.02
CA ALA A 172 -1.52 4.28 0.16
C ALA A 172 -0.86 3.87 -1.17
N PRO A 173 0.41 3.42 -1.19
CA PRO A 173 1.14 3.04 -2.40
C PRO A 173 0.50 1.90 -3.23
N ASP A 174 -0.36 1.06 -2.65
CA ASP A 174 -0.87 -0.17 -3.29
C ASP A 174 -2.39 -0.17 -3.57
N ILE A 175 -2.95 1.02 -3.78
CA ILE A 175 -4.36 1.29 -3.51
C ILE A 175 -5.40 0.54 -4.35
N VAL A 176 -5.33 0.56 -5.69
CA VAL A 176 -6.59 0.36 -6.46
C VAL A 176 -7.14 -1.06 -6.31
N LEU A 177 -6.27 -2.06 -6.33
CA LEU A 177 -6.67 -3.46 -6.20
C LEU A 177 -6.83 -3.89 -4.74
N GLN A 178 -6.13 -3.26 -3.80
CA GLN A 178 -6.20 -3.63 -2.38
C GLN A 178 -7.37 -2.95 -1.65
N LEU A 179 -7.72 -1.72 -2.05
CA LEU A 179 -8.79 -0.96 -1.39
C LEU A 179 -10.18 -1.35 -1.86
N ILE A 180 -10.34 -1.65 -3.15
CA ILE A 180 -11.64 -1.89 -3.78
C ILE A 180 -11.68 -3.30 -4.41
N PRO A 181 -12.23 -4.30 -3.72
CA PRO A 181 -12.46 -5.60 -4.34
C PRO A 181 -13.51 -5.47 -5.45
N VAL A 182 -13.48 -6.35 -6.46
CA VAL A 182 -14.46 -6.37 -7.56
C VAL A 182 -15.90 -6.31 -7.04
N ALA A 183 -16.19 -7.06 -5.97
CA ALA A 183 -17.53 -7.11 -5.36
C ALA A 183 -18.00 -5.77 -4.75
N ALA A 184 -17.10 -4.80 -4.52
CA ALA A 184 -17.43 -3.48 -4.00
C ALA A 184 -17.79 -2.46 -5.09
N ILE A 185 -17.50 -2.73 -6.38
CA ILE A 185 -17.69 -1.76 -7.47
C ILE A 185 -19.16 -1.32 -7.59
N GLU A 186 -20.08 -2.27 -7.76
CA GLU A 186 -21.51 -1.97 -7.88
C GLU A 186 -22.07 -1.30 -6.61
N PRO A 187 -21.82 -1.80 -5.38
CA PRO A 187 -22.22 -1.10 -4.16
C PRO A 187 -21.71 0.34 -4.03
N LEU A 188 -20.49 0.63 -4.48
CA LEU A 188 -19.93 1.99 -4.45
C LEU A 188 -20.58 2.89 -5.50
N GLN A 189 -20.97 2.34 -6.65
CA GLN A 189 -21.80 3.05 -7.63
C GLN A 189 -23.21 3.33 -7.06
N GLN A 190 -23.82 2.37 -6.37
CA GLN A 190 -25.09 2.60 -5.67
C GLN A 190 -24.96 3.67 -4.58
N LEU A 191 -23.86 3.68 -3.81
CA LEU A 191 -23.55 4.77 -2.87
C LEU A 191 -23.47 6.12 -3.58
N ARG A 192 -22.80 6.19 -4.73
CA ARG A 192 -22.72 7.42 -5.54
C ARG A 192 -24.11 7.93 -5.92
N GLU A 193 -24.95 7.07 -6.47
CA GLU A 193 -26.24 7.45 -7.06
C GLU A 193 -27.34 7.70 -6.03
N GLN A 194 -27.42 6.86 -5.00
CA GLN A 194 -28.55 6.82 -4.07
C GLN A 194 -28.17 7.31 -2.67
N GLY A 195 -26.89 7.32 -2.32
CA GLY A 195 -26.42 7.63 -0.97
C GLY A 195 -26.72 6.54 0.06
N ASN A 196 -27.20 5.38 -0.37
CA ASN A 196 -27.57 4.25 0.48
C ASN A 196 -27.04 2.92 -0.08
N PRO A 197 -25.79 2.55 0.24
CA PRO A 197 -25.22 1.29 -0.21
C PRO A 197 -25.80 0.10 0.55
N PRO A 198 -25.65 -1.12 0.03
CA PRO A 198 -26.01 -2.32 0.76
C PRO A 198 -25.17 -2.46 2.05
N ASN A 199 -25.80 -2.97 3.11
CA ASN A 199 -25.19 -3.08 4.44
C ASN A 199 -23.90 -3.91 4.48
N TRP A 200 -23.71 -4.82 3.52
CA TRP A 200 -22.52 -5.67 3.44
C TRP A 200 -21.30 -4.99 2.80
N LEU A 201 -21.45 -3.81 2.18
CA LEU A 201 -20.32 -3.04 1.65
C LEU A 201 -19.25 -2.81 2.73
N GLN A 202 -19.69 -2.60 3.96
CA GLN A 202 -18.82 -2.33 5.10
C GLN A 202 -17.87 -3.48 5.42
N SER A 203 -18.29 -4.72 5.15
CA SER A 203 -17.49 -5.92 5.39
C SER A 203 -16.39 -6.10 4.35
N ILE A 204 -16.59 -5.62 3.13
CA ILE A 204 -15.66 -5.82 2.01
C ILE A 204 -14.85 -4.56 1.66
N CYS A 205 -15.29 -3.38 2.11
CA CYS A 205 -14.55 -2.13 1.98
C CYS A 205 -14.58 -1.38 3.33
N PRO A 206 -13.77 -1.80 4.31
CA PRO A 206 -13.88 -1.34 5.69
C PRO A 206 -13.75 0.18 5.88
N ALA A 207 -12.91 0.86 5.09
CA ALA A 207 -12.76 2.31 5.19
C ALA A 207 -14.02 3.07 4.78
N PHE A 208 -14.67 2.67 3.68
CA PHE A 208 -15.99 3.20 3.36
C PHE A 208 -17.03 2.79 4.39
N GLY A 209 -16.95 1.55 4.89
CA GLY A 209 -17.85 1.07 5.94
C GLY A 209 -17.82 1.93 7.20
N ALA A 210 -16.63 2.32 7.65
CA ALA A 210 -16.44 3.21 8.78
C ALA A 210 -17.09 4.59 8.54
N VAL A 211 -16.90 5.17 7.34
CA VAL A 211 -17.52 6.44 6.96
C VAL A 211 -19.05 6.34 6.90
N ILE A 212 -19.59 5.32 6.25
CA ILE A 212 -21.05 5.08 6.14
C ILE A 212 -21.65 4.93 7.53
N ASN A 213 -21.04 4.10 8.39
CA ASN A 213 -21.51 3.88 9.75
C ASN A 213 -21.50 5.16 10.58
N ALA A 214 -20.47 6.00 10.44
CA ALA A 214 -20.41 7.27 11.16
C ALA A 214 -21.61 8.17 10.79
N HIS A 215 -21.96 8.25 9.50
CA HIS A 215 -23.12 9.03 9.03
C HIS A 215 -24.46 8.43 9.44
N VAL A 216 -24.63 7.10 9.31
CA VAL A 216 -25.84 6.39 9.73
C VAL A 216 -26.08 6.57 11.22
N ASN A 217 -25.05 6.40 12.05
CA ASN A 217 -25.14 6.58 13.50
C ASN A 217 -25.39 8.05 13.88
N GLY A 218 -24.80 8.98 13.13
CA GLY A 218 -25.04 10.41 13.26
C GLY A 218 -26.37 10.89 12.70
N GLN A 219 -27.18 9.99 12.11
CA GLN A 219 -28.44 10.32 11.42
C GLN A 219 -28.29 11.43 10.38
N CYS A 220 -27.11 11.53 9.76
CA CYS A 220 -26.76 12.54 8.78
C CYS A 220 -26.69 11.90 7.38
N PRO A 221 -27.17 12.59 6.33
CA PRO A 221 -26.99 12.11 4.97
C PRO A 221 -25.50 12.15 4.59
N ILE A 222 -25.05 11.15 3.82
CA ILE A 222 -23.67 11.10 3.34
C ILE A 222 -23.41 12.27 2.37
N PRO A 223 -22.40 13.12 2.61
CA PRO A 223 -22.05 14.24 1.75
C PRO A 223 -21.77 13.85 0.31
N ASN A 224 -22.07 14.74 -0.64
CA ASN A 224 -21.85 14.50 -2.06
C ASN A 224 -20.37 14.25 -2.39
N ASP A 225 -19.43 14.88 -1.69
CA ASP A 225 -17.99 14.66 -1.91
C ASP A 225 -17.59 13.20 -1.64
N ILE A 226 -18.19 12.58 -0.61
CA ILE A 226 -17.96 11.16 -0.28
C ILE A 226 -18.63 10.25 -1.30
N ARG A 227 -19.80 10.63 -1.80
CA ARG A 227 -20.50 9.89 -2.86
C ARG A 227 -19.70 9.95 -4.17
N ASN A 228 -19.12 11.11 -4.48
CA ASN A 228 -18.27 11.32 -5.65
C ASN A 228 -16.97 10.51 -5.54
N ILE A 229 -16.30 10.49 -4.38
CA ILE A 229 -15.08 9.69 -4.21
C ILE A 229 -15.36 8.18 -4.29
N ALA A 230 -16.52 7.72 -3.80
CA ALA A 230 -16.97 6.33 -3.99
C ALA A 230 -17.12 5.98 -5.48
N GLY A 231 -17.80 6.85 -6.23
CA GLY A 231 -17.98 6.69 -7.67
C GLY A 231 -16.68 6.69 -8.45
N TRP A 232 -15.77 7.61 -8.12
CA TRP A 232 -14.45 7.70 -8.74
C TRP A 232 -13.60 6.44 -8.48
N LEU A 233 -13.57 5.96 -7.24
CA LEU A 233 -12.84 4.73 -6.88
C LEU A 233 -13.44 3.50 -7.55
N ALA A 234 -14.77 3.39 -7.64
CA ALA A 234 -15.44 2.30 -8.34
C ALA A 234 -15.09 2.29 -9.84
N ALA A 235 -15.14 3.45 -10.51
CA ALA A 235 -14.79 3.58 -11.92
C ALA A 235 -13.31 3.25 -12.16
N ARG A 236 -12.41 3.69 -11.27
CA ARG A 236 -10.98 3.38 -11.35
C ARG A 236 -10.71 1.89 -11.14
N ALA A 237 -11.38 1.26 -10.17
CA ALA A 237 -11.27 -0.17 -9.93
C ALA A 237 -11.76 -0.96 -11.15
N ASP A 238 -12.93 -0.62 -11.68
CA ASP A 238 -13.52 -1.25 -12.87
C ASP A 238 -12.60 -1.15 -14.10
N ASP A 239 -12.03 0.03 -14.35
CA ASP A 239 -11.05 0.23 -15.43
C ASP A 239 -9.81 -0.66 -15.25
N VAL A 240 -9.27 -0.74 -14.03
CA VAL A 240 -8.11 -1.61 -13.74
C VAL A 240 -8.47 -3.09 -13.93
N TYR A 241 -9.58 -3.57 -13.37
CA TYR A 241 -10.01 -4.96 -13.52
C TYR A 241 -10.31 -5.30 -14.99
N THR A 242 -10.96 -4.39 -15.72
CA THR A 242 -11.25 -4.57 -17.15
C THR A 242 -9.98 -4.65 -17.97
N ARG A 243 -9.00 -3.76 -17.74
CA ARG A 243 -7.69 -3.82 -18.41
C ARG A 243 -6.93 -5.10 -18.05
N LEU A 244 -7.01 -5.55 -16.80
CA LEU A 244 -6.43 -6.82 -16.36
C LEU A 244 -7.15 -8.05 -16.93
N ALA A 245 -8.44 -7.94 -17.28
CA ALA A 245 -9.20 -9.03 -17.89
C ALA A 245 -9.03 -9.07 -19.43
N GLN A 246 -8.95 -7.90 -20.08
CA GLN A 246 -9.00 -7.76 -21.55
C GLN A 246 -7.63 -7.59 -22.23
N HIS A 247 -6.52 -7.85 -21.52
CA HIS A 247 -5.22 -7.74 -22.16
C HIS A 247 -4.97 -8.90 -23.11
N GLU A 248 -4.51 -8.57 -24.31
CA GLU A 248 -3.82 -9.57 -25.12
C GLU A 248 -2.57 -10.03 -24.36
N PRO A 249 -2.28 -11.35 -24.35
CA PRO A 249 -1.06 -11.84 -23.75
C PRO A 249 0.13 -11.08 -24.36
N SER A 250 1.09 -10.69 -23.52
CA SER A 250 2.30 -10.03 -24.01
C SER A 250 2.88 -10.88 -25.15
N PRO A 251 3.18 -10.29 -26.32
CA PRO A 251 3.89 -11.03 -27.35
C PRO A 251 5.14 -11.60 -26.69
N MET A 252 5.41 -12.89 -26.87
CA MET A 252 6.61 -13.51 -26.32
C MET A 252 7.81 -12.65 -26.76
N LEU A 253 8.42 -11.94 -25.80
CA LEU A 253 9.62 -11.17 -26.06
C LEU A 253 10.68 -12.19 -26.49
N GLN A 254 11.10 -12.09 -27.76
CA GLN A 254 12.29 -12.79 -28.23
C GLN A 254 13.44 -12.31 -27.34
N PRO A 255 14.23 -13.21 -26.75
CA PRO A 255 15.35 -12.82 -25.90
C PRO A 255 16.25 -11.85 -26.66
N THR A 256 16.29 -10.60 -26.19
CA THR A 256 17.15 -9.57 -26.76
C THR A 256 18.58 -9.83 -26.32
N SER A 257 19.54 -9.71 -27.23
CA SER A 257 20.98 -9.83 -26.92
C SER A 257 21.55 -8.63 -26.15
N GLU A 258 20.71 -7.66 -25.78
CA GLU A 258 21.15 -6.49 -25.02
C GLU A 258 21.40 -6.86 -23.54
N PRO A 259 22.45 -6.30 -22.91
CA PRO A 259 22.73 -6.55 -21.50
C PRO A 259 21.53 -6.16 -20.63
N TRP A 260 21.08 -7.06 -19.76
CA TRP A 260 19.94 -6.85 -18.86
C TRP A 260 20.10 -5.59 -17.99
N GLU A 261 21.36 -5.22 -17.71
CA GLU A 261 21.79 -4.01 -16.99
C GLU A 261 21.30 -2.71 -17.64
N LYS A 262 21.01 -2.73 -18.94
CA LYS A 262 20.50 -1.57 -19.69
C LYS A 262 18.97 -1.53 -19.78
N ILE A 263 18.30 -2.68 -19.70
CA ILE A 263 16.85 -2.81 -19.91
C ILE A 263 16.06 -2.98 -18.60
N GLY A 264 16.74 -3.28 -17.48
CA GLY A 264 16.16 -3.26 -16.14
C GLY A 264 15.12 -4.34 -15.82
N ILE A 265 14.98 -5.37 -16.68
CA ILE A 265 14.01 -6.46 -16.48
C ILE A 265 14.67 -7.80 -16.83
N CYS A 266 14.78 -8.71 -15.86
CA CYS A 266 15.11 -10.12 -16.09
C CYS A 266 14.01 -11.02 -15.52
N TYR A 267 13.11 -11.47 -16.38
CA TYR A 267 12.28 -12.66 -16.13
C TYR A 267 12.67 -13.73 -17.16
N GLY A 268 13.94 -14.17 -17.11
CA GLY A 268 14.44 -15.22 -17.99
C GLY A 268 14.11 -16.61 -17.45
N LEU A 269 13.18 -17.33 -18.10
CA LEU A 269 13.22 -18.79 -18.10
C LEU A 269 14.60 -19.23 -18.64
N PRO A 270 15.20 -20.32 -18.12
CA PRO A 270 16.56 -20.69 -18.47
C PRO A 270 16.71 -20.92 -19.98
N GLU A 271 17.71 -20.27 -20.56
CA GLU A 271 18.07 -20.42 -21.98
C GLU A 271 18.63 -21.83 -22.19
N ILE A 272 17.88 -22.68 -22.90
CA ILE A 272 18.38 -23.97 -23.37
C ILE A 272 19.44 -23.68 -24.43
N ARG A 273 20.71 -24.01 -24.15
CA ARG A 273 21.71 -24.20 -25.22
C ARG A 273 22.39 -25.56 -25.13
N LYS A 274 22.60 -26.08 -26.34
CA LYS A 274 23.13 -27.38 -26.75
C LYS A 274 24.61 -27.56 -26.38
#